data_AF-A0A9E6F953-F1
#
_entry.id   AF-A0A9E6F953-F1
#
_cell.length_a   1.000
_cell.length_b   1.000
_cell.length_c   1.000
_cell.angle_alpha   90.00
_cell.angle_beta   90.00
_cell.angle_gamma   90.00
#
_symmetry.space_group_name_H-M   'P 1'
#
loop_
_entity.id
_entity.type
_entity.pdbx_description
1 polymer ?
#
loop_
_entity_poly.entity_id
_entity_poly.type
_entity_poly.pdbx_seq_one_letter_code
_entity_poly.pdbx_strand_id
1 'polypeptide(L)'
;YARRWAYKHPQPYDFFNTFEQVLGEDLGWFWRVMLFETWTLDQAIAKVTEDKDSVTVTIEDKGLMPMPVFLKVTYSDGTVEQKQLPVQGWLEGNRTVVAAFRPGKVVRVEIDPEKYLPDIDPANNVWTP
;
A
#
# COMPACT_ATOMS: atom_id res chain seq x y z
N TYR A 1 -17.63 -9.10 17.65
CA TYR A 1 -16.66 -9.89 18.44
C TYR A 1 -17.06 -10.04 19.91
N ALA A 2 -17.09 -8.95 20.71
CA ALA A 2 -17.33 -9.02 22.17
C ALA A 2 -18.59 -9.80 22.58
N ARG A 3 -19.71 -9.65 21.87
CA ARG A 3 -20.94 -10.44 22.12
C ARG A 3 -20.80 -11.94 21.76
N ARG A 4 -19.98 -12.29 20.78
CA ARG A 4 -19.79 -13.67 20.28
C ARG A 4 -18.94 -14.52 21.23
N TRP A 5 -18.02 -13.87 21.96
CA TRP A 5 -17.06 -14.52 22.84
C TRP A 5 -17.24 -14.16 24.32
N ALA A 6 -18.36 -13.52 24.68
CA ALA A 6 -18.68 -13.24 26.07
C ALA A 6 -18.66 -14.56 26.88
N TYR A 7 -17.92 -14.55 27.99
CA TYR A 7 -17.75 -15.67 28.92
C TYR A 7 -17.07 -16.93 28.33
N LYS A 8 -16.30 -16.79 27.24
CA LYS A 8 -15.47 -17.86 26.65
C LYS A 8 -13.98 -17.51 26.75
N HIS A 9 -13.11 -18.51 26.55
CA HIS A 9 -11.65 -18.35 26.38
C HIS A 9 -11.26 -18.44 24.89
N PRO A 10 -11.50 -17.39 24.08
CA PRO A 10 -11.11 -17.40 22.67
C PRO A 10 -9.61 -17.57 22.53
N GLN A 11 -9.19 -18.37 21.56
CA GLN A 11 -7.81 -18.42 21.12
C GLN A 11 -7.54 -17.24 20.16
N PRO A 12 -6.28 -16.82 19.94
CA PRO A 12 -5.97 -15.73 19.01
C PRO A 12 -6.59 -15.93 17.61
N TYR A 13 -6.63 -17.17 17.11
CA TYR A 13 -7.26 -17.52 15.83
C TYR A 13 -8.77 -17.26 15.77
N ASP A 14 -9.49 -17.31 16.90
CA ASP A 14 -10.92 -17.01 16.98
C ASP A 14 -11.24 -15.53 16.73
N PHE A 15 -10.27 -14.66 17.01
CA PHE A 15 -10.33 -13.23 16.66
C PHE A 15 -10.21 -13.05 15.14
N PHE A 16 -9.17 -13.60 14.51
CA PHE A 16 -8.94 -13.45 13.06
C PHE A 16 -10.10 -14.00 12.23
N ASN A 17 -10.56 -15.21 12.54
CA ASN A 17 -11.71 -15.83 11.86
C ASN A 17 -13.01 -15.00 11.99
N THR A 18 -13.18 -14.27 13.09
CA THR A 18 -14.36 -13.40 13.26
C THR A 18 -14.27 -12.14 12.38
N PHE A 19 -13.07 -11.59 12.17
CA PHE A 19 -12.89 -10.43 11.27
C PHE A 19 -13.05 -10.83 9.81
N GLU A 20 -12.41 -11.92 9.39
CA GLU A 20 -12.53 -12.45 8.02
C GLU A 20 -13.98 -12.81 7.69
N GLN A 21 -14.72 -13.45 8.60
CA GLN A 21 -16.12 -13.79 8.38
C GLN A 21 -17.04 -12.56 8.28
N VAL A 22 -16.71 -11.45 8.95
CA VAL A 22 -17.53 -10.23 8.92
C VAL A 22 -17.21 -9.38 7.68
N LEU A 23 -15.95 -9.33 7.28
CA LEU A 23 -15.50 -8.54 6.13
C LEU A 23 -15.69 -9.28 4.80
N GLY A 24 -15.76 -10.62 4.83
CA GLY A 24 -15.86 -11.43 3.62
C GLY A 24 -14.57 -11.48 2.80
N GLU A 25 -13.46 -11.03 3.37
CA GLU A 25 -12.13 -10.98 2.74
C GLU A 25 -11.11 -11.76 3.56
N ASP A 26 -10.11 -12.33 2.88
CA ASP A 26 -8.95 -12.99 3.51
C ASP A 26 -7.96 -11.92 4.00
N LEU A 27 -7.78 -11.85 5.32
CA LEU A 27 -6.83 -10.96 5.99
C LEU A 27 -5.62 -11.72 6.53
N GLY A 28 -5.43 -12.99 6.12
CA GLY A 28 -4.35 -13.83 6.61
C GLY A 28 -2.97 -13.22 6.34
N TRP A 29 -2.82 -12.52 5.22
CA TRP A 29 -1.60 -11.77 4.88
C TRP A 29 -1.27 -10.68 5.93
N PHE A 30 -2.27 -9.92 6.39
CA PHE A 30 -2.09 -8.81 7.31
C PHE A 30 -1.67 -9.33 8.68
N TRP A 31 -2.41 -10.34 9.19
CA TRP A 31 -2.12 -10.95 10.48
C TRP A 31 -0.76 -11.66 10.49
N ARG A 32 -0.38 -12.32 9.38
CA ARG A 32 0.94 -12.93 9.23
C ARG A 32 2.05 -11.91 9.43
N VAL A 33 1.97 -10.79 8.71
CA VAL A 33 3.03 -9.77 8.76
C VAL A 33 3.08 -9.08 10.12
N MET A 34 1.92 -8.77 10.71
CA MET A 34 1.84 -8.05 11.98
C MET A 34 2.25 -8.89 13.20
N LEU A 35 2.06 -10.22 13.17
CA LEU A 35 2.21 -11.07 14.36
C LEU A 35 3.29 -12.14 14.23
N PHE A 36 3.65 -12.55 13.02
CA PHE A 36 4.47 -13.75 12.80
C PHE A 36 5.74 -13.50 11.98
N GLU A 37 5.82 -12.39 11.24
CA GLU A 37 7.00 -12.04 10.44
C GLU A 37 7.74 -10.84 11.02
N THR A 38 9.01 -10.67 10.63
CA THR A 38 9.83 -9.50 10.98
C THR A 38 9.96 -8.53 9.80
N TRP A 39 9.00 -8.56 8.88
CA TRP A 39 9.02 -7.73 7.68
C TRP A 39 8.75 -6.27 8.03
N THR A 40 9.30 -5.37 7.24
CA THR A 40 9.18 -3.92 7.43
C THR A 40 8.39 -3.33 6.27
N LEU A 41 7.76 -2.17 6.48
CA LEU A 41 7.20 -1.42 5.38
C LEU A 41 8.27 -0.51 4.79
N ASP A 42 8.57 -0.71 3.50
CA ASP A 42 9.47 0.14 2.71
C ASP A 42 8.97 0.16 1.26
N GLN A 43 8.13 1.15 0.95
CA GLN A 43 7.56 1.38 -0.38
C GLN A 43 8.29 2.52 -1.08
N ALA A 44 9.07 2.20 -2.11
CA ALA A 44 9.90 3.17 -2.81
C ALA A 44 9.36 3.51 -4.19
N ILE A 45 9.49 4.77 -4.61
CA ILE A 45 9.28 5.15 -6.01
C ILE A 45 10.52 4.72 -6.81
N ALA A 46 10.36 3.67 -7.63
CA ALA A 46 11.46 3.14 -8.42
C ALA A 46 11.65 3.89 -9.75
N LYS A 47 10.54 4.25 -10.41
CA LYS A 47 10.58 4.91 -11.72
C LYS A 47 9.32 5.72 -11.98
N VAL A 48 9.49 6.89 -12.59
CA VAL A 48 8.41 7.67 -13.19
C VAL A 48 8.70 7.82 -14.68
N THR A 49 7.77 7.40 -15.53
CA THR A 49 7.88 7.51 -16.99
C THR A 49 6.72 8.37 -17.50
N GLU A 50 7.06 9.47 -18.18
CA GLU A 50 6.08 10.36 -18.80
C GLU A 50 5.98 9.99 -20.29
N ASP A 51 4.91 9.31 -20.68
CA ASP A 51 4.59 9.03 -22.09
C ASP A 51 3.54 10.01 -22.61
N LYS A 52 3.35 10.04 -23.93
CA LYS A 52 2.35 10.93 -24.57
C LYS A 52 0.92 10.62 -24.12
N ASP A 53 0.65 9.36 -23.81
CA ASP A 53 -0.70 8.87 -23.52
C ASP A 53 -0.96 8.72 -22.01
N SER A 54 0.08 8.56 -21.19
CA SER A 54 -0.06 8.39 -19.74
C SER A 54 1.24 8.65 -18.99
N VAL A 55 1.13 8.91 -17.69
CA VAL A 55 2.27 8.86 -16.78
C VAL A 55 2.23 7.54 -16.03
N THR A 56 3.35 6.83 -16.02
CA THR A 56 3.50 5.55 -15.34
C THR A 56 4.43 5.69 -14.15
N VAL A 57 3.93 5.39 -12.95
CA VAL A 57 4.72 5.33 -11.71
C VAL A 57 4.92 3.86 -11.34
N THR A 58 6.18 3.45 -11.24
CA THR A 58 6.58 2.13 -10.74
C THR A 58 6.99 2.25 -9.29
N ILE A 59 6.36 1.43 -8.45
CA ILE A 59 6.60 1.35 -7.01
C ILE A 59 7.25 0.00 -6.74
N GLU A 60 8.28 0.01 -5.92
CA GLU A 60 9.00 -1.19 -5.46
C GLU A 60 8.73 -1.38 -3.97
N ASP A 61 8.47 -2.62 -3.59
CA ASP A 61 8.47 -3.04 -2.19
C ASP A 61 9.87 -3.59 -1.85
N LYS A 62 10.53 -2.97 -0.88
CA LYS A 62 11.84 -3.40 -0.35
C LYS A 62 11.74 -4.10 0.99
N GLY A 63 10.64 -3.92 1.71
CA GLY A 63 10.48 -4.35 3.09
C GLY A 63 9.73 -5.67 3.27
N LEU A 64 9.15 -6.21 2.19
CA LEU A 64 8.36 -7.46 2.12
C LEU A 64 6.97 -7.35 2.72
N MET A 65 6.63 -6.26 3.41
CA MET A 65 5.32 -6.06 4.01
C MET A 65 4.29 -5.60 2.97
N PRO A 66 3.37 -6.48 2.51
CA PRO A 66 2.32 -6.08 1.60
C PRO A 66 1.42 -5.03 2.27
N MET A 67 1.31 -3.86 1.67
CA MET A 67 0.39 -2.80 2.09
C MET A 67 -0.19 -2.09 0.87
N PRO A 68 -1.41 -1.53 0.95
CA PRO A 68 -1.91 -0.61 -0.07
C PRO A 68 -0.95 0.56 -0.28
N VAL A 69 -0.85 1.05 -1.52
CA VAL A 69 -0.03 2.23 -1.84
C VAL A 69 -0.96 3.41 -2.04
N PHE A 70 -0.74 4.48 -1.29
CA PHE A 70 -1.45 5.75 -1.48
C PHE A 70 -0.56 6.70 -2.28
N LEU A 71 -0.92 6.97 -3.52
CA LEU A 71 -0.14 7.82 -4.41
C LEU A 71 -0.80 9.19 -4.58
N LYS A 72 0.04 10.21 -4.61
CA LYS A 72 -0.33 11.57 -5.00
C LYS A 72 0.64 12.07 -6.06
N VAL A 73 0.11 12.47 -7.20
CA VAL A 73 0.85 13.04 -8.33
C VAL A 73 0.46 14.51 -8.46
N THR A 74 1.46 15.39 -8.47
CA THR A 74 1.28 16.82 -8.71
C THR A 74 1.83 17.16 -10.10
N TYR A 75 1.02 17.82 -10.91
CA TYR A 75 1.35 18.20 -12.28
C TYR A 75 1.84 19.65 -12.35
N SER A 76 2.55 19.97 -13.43
CA SER A 76 3.05 21.33 -13.71
C SER A 76 1.94 22.38 -13.95
N ASP A 77 0.72 21.94 -14.28
CA ASP A 77 -0.48 22.78 -14.38
C ASP A 77 -1.11 23.11 -13.01
N GLY A 78 -0.52 22.60 -11.91
CA GLY A 78 -1.00 22.78 -10.54
C GLY A 78 -2.09 21.80 -10.11
N THR A 79 -2.57 20.93 -11.00
CA THR A 79 -3.55 19.91 -10.64
C THR A 79 -2.90 18.75 -9.88
N VAL A 80 -3.72 18.04 -9.11
CA VAL A 80 -3.31 16.91 -8.28
C VAL A 80 -4.21 15.73 -8.57
N GLU A 81 -3.61 14.56 -8.76
CA GLU A 81 -4.31 13.28 -8.88
C GLU A 81 -3.89 12.37 -7.73
N GLN A 82 -4.85 11.71 -7.09
CA GLN A 82 -4.60 10.74 -6.04
C GLN A 82 -5.14 9.38 -6.44
N LYS A 83 -4.38 8.33 -6.14
CA LYS A 83 -4.77 6.96 -6.47
C LYS A 83 -4.33 6.01 -5.37
N GLN A 84 -5.22 5.11 -4.98
CA GLN A 84 -4.90 4.01 -4.09
C GLN A 84 -4.71 2.74 -4.92
N LEU A 85 -3.54 2.10 -4.77
CA LEU A 85 -3.33 0.74 -5.27
C LEU A 85 -3.66 -0.25 -4.17
N PRO A 86 -4.48 -1.28 -4.47
CA PRO A 86 -4.80 -2.29 -3.48
C PRO A 86 -3.64 -3.27 -3.31
N VAL A 87 -3.74 -4.09 -2.29
CA VAL A 87 -2.68 -5.02 -1.85
C VAL A 87 -2.50 -6.24 -2.77
N GLN A 88 -3.47 -6.56 -3.64
CA GLN A 88 -3.42 -7.80 -4.45
C GLN A 88 -2.13 -7.94 -5.27
N GLY A 89 -1.60 -6.84 -5.84
CA GLY A 89 -0.37 -6.90 -6.63
C GLY A 89 0.82 -7.49 -5.85
N TRP A 90 0.90 -7.22 -4.56
CA TRP A 90 1.93 -7.78 -3.67
C TRP A 90 1.65 -9.24 -3.32
N LEU A 91 0.38 -9.59 -3.09
CA LEU A 91 -0.04 -10.95 -2.71
C LEU A 91 0.17 -11.98 -3.85
N GLU A 92 0.19 -11.51 -5.09
CA GLU A 92 0.57 -12.32 -6.26
C GLU A 92 2.09 -12.65 -6.29
N GLY A 93 2.87 -12.12 -5.34
CA GLY A 93 4.31 -12.33 -5.23
C GLY A 93 5.16 -11.31 -5.99
N ASN A 94 4.55 -10.27 -6.56
CA ASN A 94 5.29 -9.21 -7.22
C ASN A 94 6.02 -8.34 -6.18
N ARG A 95 7.24 -7.92 -6.49
CA ARG A 95 7.98 -6.90 -5.71
C ARG A 95 7.87 -5.50 -6.30
N THR A 96 7.16 -5.38 -7.42
CA THR A 96 6.89 -4.12 -8.09
C THR A 96 5.41 -4.05 -8.49
N VAL A 97 4.83 -2.87 -8.34
CA VAL A 97 3.49 -2.55 -8.84
C VAL A 97 3.54 -1.26 -9.64
N VAL A 98 2.56 -1.10 -10.53
CA VAL A 98 2.54 0.02 -11.47
C VAL A 98 1.21 0.75 -11.39
N ALA A 99 1.28 2.08 -11.29
CA ALA A 99 0.14 2.97 -11.40
C ALA A 99 0.24 3.82 -12.66
N ALA A 100 -0.79 3.76 -13.50
CA ALA A 100 -1.00 4.69 -14.60
C ALA A 100 -1.86 5.88 -14.16
N PHE A 101 -1.46 7.08 -14.59
CA PHE A 101 -2.13 8.36 -14.38
C PHE A 101 -2.34 9.09 -15.71
N ARG A 102 -3.12 10.17 -15.70
CA ARG A 102 -3.33 11.00 -16.90
C ARG A 102 -2.00 11.53 -17.46
N PRO A 103 -1.89 11.74 -18.78
CA PRO A 103 -0.70 12.32 -19.40
C PRO A 103 -0.50 13.77 -18.92
N GLY A 104 0.76 14.17 -18.80
CA GLY A 104 1.13 15.52 -18.40
C GLY A 104 2.51 15.54 -17.75
N LYS A 105 3.14 16.71 -17.72
CA LYS A 105 4.43 16.89 -17.04
C LYS A 105 4.23 16.88 -15.54
N VAL A 106 4.85 15.92 -14.86
CA VAL A 106 4.78 15.76 -13.40
C VAL A 106 5.88 16.59 -12.76
N VAL A 107 5.57 17.18 -11.60
CA VAL A 107 6.54 17.93 -10.79
C VAL A 107 6.86 17.26 -9.47
N ARG A 108 5.98 16.38 -8.99
CA ARG A 108 6.16 15.65 -7.74
C ARG A 108 5.29 14.40 -7.71
N VAL A 109 5.85 13.30 -7.24
CA VAL A 109 5.10 12.09 -6.87
C VAL A 109 5.40 11.77 -5.41
N GLU A 110 4.38 11.42 -4.64
CA GLU A 110 4.48 11.11 -3.22
C GLU A 110 3.72 9.82 -2.91
N ILE A 111 4.35 8.94 -2.13
CA ILE A 111 3.72 7.80 -1.46
C ILE A 111 3.34 8.25 -0.04
N ASP A 112 2.10 7.94 0.36
CA ASP A 112 1.52 8.23 1.68
C ASP A 112 1.72 9.70 2.14
N PRO A 113 1.15 10.68 1.42
CA PRO A 113 1.32 12.10 1.75
C PRO A 113 0.79 12.47 3.14
N GLU A 114 -0.18 11.72 3.65
CA GLU A 114 -0.81 11.93 4.97
C GLU A 114 -0.06 11.20 6.10
N LYS A 115 0.95 10.38 5.78
CA LYS A 115 1.80 9.65 6.72
C LYS A 115 1.02 8.71 7.65
N TYR A 116 0.05 7.99 7.10
CA TYR A 116 -0.69 6.98 7.85
C TYR A 116 0.11 5.71 8.10
N LEU A 117 1.13 5.46 7.28
CA LEU A 117 1.89 4.23 7.27
C LEU A 117 3.27 4.41 7.93
N PRO A 118 3.70 3.44 8.75
CA PRO A 118 5.02 3.47 9.39
C PRO A 118 6.10 2.97 8.41
N ASP A 119 6.29 3.68 7.30
CA ASP A 119 7.38 3.39 6.36
C ASP A 119 8.75 3.67 7.00
N ILE A 120 9.71 2.76 6.83
CA ILE A 120 11.03 2.83 7.45
C ILE A 120 11.96 3.83 6.76
N ASP A 121 11.75 4.12 5.47
CA ASP A 121 12.56 5.07 4.70
C ASP A 121 11.68 6.07 3.92
N PRO A 122 11.07 7.07 4.62
CA PRO A 122 10.22 8.07 3.99
C PRO A 122 10.94 8.93 2.93
N ALA A 123 12.28 8.90 2.87
CA ALA A 123 13.03 9.67 1.89
C ALA A 123 12.87 9.12 0.47
N ASN A 124 12.58 7.83 0.33
CA ASN A 124 12.38 7.17 -0.97
C ASN A 124 10.91 7.18 -1.45
N ASN A 125 10.01 7.75 -0.64
CA ASN A 125 8.58 7.93 -0.93
C ASN A 125 8.30 9.15 -1.81
N VAL A 126 9.30 9.98 -2.10
CA VAL A 126 9.14 11.23 -2.84
C VAL A 126 10.02 11.23 -4.09
N TRP A 127 9.41 11.54 -5.22
CA TRP A 127 10.12 11.75 -6.48
C TRP A 127 9.86 13.17 -7.01
N THR A 128 10.92 13.79 -7.53
CA THR A 128 10.90 15.07 -8.25
C THR A 128 11.75 14.94 -9.52
N PRO A 129 11.36 15.56 -10.65
CA PRO A 129 12.06 15.47 -11.94
C PRO A 129 13.50 16.03 -11.93
#